data_AF-A0A2M7BAF3-F1
#
_entry.id   AF-A0A2M7BAF3-F1
#
_cell.length_a   1.000
_cell.length_b   1.000
_cell.length_c   1.000
_cell.angle_alpha   90.00
_cell.angle_beta   90.00
_cell.angle_gamma   90.00
#
_symmetry.space_group_name_H-M   'P 1'
#
loop_
_entity.id
_entity.type
_entity.pdbx_description
1 polymer ?
#
loop_
_entity_poly.entity_id
_entity_poly.type
_entity_poly.pdbx_seq_one_letter_code
_entity_poly.pdbx_strand_id
1 'polypeptide(L)'
;MEKIHRGRLMAKYPSEIFGCYLRNISPEAEEMRRKYWCPFHESPCYKQSRLIDYPFGVCTAHVDGQEIALCPRRFLEKNKVFHDIALSRFGTSDNVLVFSEVGLPGIGNFDFVMVQHKPLSTHVEDFVAIEFQTGQTTSTGQLVEGFKTFMKDRCLQEGSSYHFGINYSPANLPHPLFAKEGSKKCFSHKFVAHPTRCNRV
;
A
#
# COMPACT_ATOMS: atom_id res chain seq x y z
N MET A 1 -3.84 46.04 -8.48
CA MET A 1 -3.99 44.65 -8.96
C MET A 1 -3.38 43.73 -7.91
N GLU A 2 -4.14 43.40 -6.86
CA GLU A 2 -3.70 42.48 -5.81
C GLU A 2 -3.72 41.04 -6.33
N LYS A 3 -2.56 40.39 -6.25
CA LYS A 3 -2.45 38.94 -6.47
C LYS A 3 -3.02 38.24 -5.25
N ILE A 4 -4.27 37.77 -5.35
CA ILE A 4 -4.84 36.83 -4.39
C ILE A 4 -4.09 35.49 -4.56
N HIS A 5 -3.09 35.25 -3.72
CA HIS A 5 -2.64 33.88 -3.44
C HIS A 5 -3.78 33.17 -2.70
N ARG A 6 -4.71 32.58 -3.46
CA ARG A 6 -5.60 31.55 -2.92
C ARG A 6 -4.69 30.43 -2.42
N GLY A 7 -4.49 30.36 -1.10
CA GLY A 7 -3.90 29.20 -0.46
C GLY A 7 -4.66 27.98 -0.97
N ARG A 8 -4.02 27.18 -1.81
CA ARG A 8 -4.61 25.95 -2.35
C ARG A 8 -4.87 25.07 -1.14
N LEU A 9 -6.13 24.97 -0.72
CA LEU A 9 -6.57 23.96 0.24
C LEU A 9 -6.01 22.62 -0.26
N MET A 10 -5.04 22.09 0.47
CA MET A 10 -4.40 20.85 0.09
C MET A 10 -5.38 19.72 0.38
N ALA A 11 -5.84 19.03 -0.66
CA ALA A 11 -6.90 18.05 -0.56
C ALA A 11 -6.42 16.81 0.20
N LYS A 12 -7.27 16.30 1.09
CA LYS A 12 -7.01 15.12 1.91
C LYS A 12 -8.25 14.25 1.98
N TYR A 13 -8.23 13.09 1.34
CA TYR A 13 -9.41 12.22 1.25
C TYR A 13 -9.01 10.75 1.01
N PRO A 14 -9.85 9.76 1.40
CA PRO A 14 -9.63 8.37 1.00
C PRO A 14 -9.80 8.26 -0.51
N SER A 15 -8.76 7.84 -1.23
CA SER A 15 -8.75 7.80 -2.70
C SER A 15 -9.00 6.40 -3.26
N GLU A 16 -8.71 5.37 -2.48
CA GLU A 16 -8.92 3.97 -2.84
C GLU A 16 -9.60 3.22 -1.68
N ILE A 17 -10.77 2.67 -1.96
CA ILE A 17 -11.62 1.98 -1.00
C ILE A 17 -11.86 0.56 -1.48
N PHE A 18 -11.52 -0.44 -0.65
CA PHE A 18 -11.55 -1.86 -0.98
C PHE A 18 -10.79 -2.18 -2.28
N GLY A 19 -9.62 -1.55 -2.44
CA GLY A 19 -8.77 -1.67 -3.63
C GLY A 19 -9.33 -1.05 -4.91
N CYS A 20 -10.41 -0.27 -4.81
CA CYS A 20 -11.03 0.42 -5.94
C CYS A 20 -10.92 1.94 -5.76
N TYR A 21 -10.30 2.63 -6.71
CA TYR A 21 -10.29 4.10 -6.73
C TYR A 21 -11.72 4.67 -6.76
N LEU A 22 -11.95 5.84 -6.17
CA LEU A 22 -13.28 6.48 -6.08
C LEU A 22 -13.97 6.59 -7.45
N ARG A 23 -13.22 6.95 -8.50
CA ARG A 23 -13.71 7.05 -9.87
C ARG A 23 -14.11 5.73 -10.52
N ASN A 24 -13.70 4.60 -9.95
CA ASN A 24 -14.11 3.30 -10.45
C ASN A 24 -15.51 2.98 -9.94
N ILE A 25 -16.50 3.14 -10.82
CA ILE A 25 -17.92 2.90 -10.55
C ILE A 25 -18.42 1.63 -11.26
N SER A 26 -17.52 0.73 -11.66
CA SER A 26 -17.90 -0.50 -12.34
C SER A 26 -18.73 -1.41 -11.40
N PRO A 27 -19.59 -2.28 -11.95
CA PRO A 27 -20.34 -3.24 -11.15
C PRO A 27 -19.45 -4.11 -10.25
N GLU A 28 -18.25 -4.46 -10.71
CA GLU A 28 -17.26 -5.24 -9.95
C GLU A 28 -16.70 -4.44 -8.78
N ALA A 29 -16.41 -3.15 -8.97
CA ALA A 29 -15.94 -2.27 -7.90
C ALA A 29 -17.01 -2.10 -6.81
N GLU A 30 -18.27 -1.92 -7.22
CA GLU A 30 -19.41 -1.87 -6.30
C GLU A 30 -19.63 -3.20 -5.57
N GLU A 31 -19.48 -4.33 -6.27
CA GLU A 31 -19.53 -5.67 -5.68
C GLU A 31 -18.48 -5.84 -4.59
N MET A 32 -17.24 -5.47 -4.88
CA MET A 32 -16.13 -5.56 -3.93
C MET A 32 -16.36 -4.67 -2.71
N ARG A 33 -16.84 -3.44 -2.90
CA ARG A 33 -17.20 -2.54 -1.79
C ARG A 33 -18.33 -3.10 -0.94
N ARG A 34 -19.34 -3.73 -1.56
CA ARG A 34 -20.48 -4.33 -0.85
C ARG A 34 -20.08 -5.56 -0.04
N LYS A 35 -19.17 -6.39 -0.58
CA LYS A 35 -18.63 -7.58 0.08
C LYS A 35 -17.47 -7.30 1.04
N TYR A 36 -17.02 -6.05 1.14
CA TYR A 36 -15.80 -5.67 1.85
C TYR A 36 -14.57 -6.46 1.39
N TRP A 37 -14.50 -6.79 0.09
CA TRP A 37 -13.50 -7.67 -0.49
C TRP A 37 -12.18 -6.95 -0.75
N CYS A 38 -11.06 -7.57 -0.41
CA CYS A 38 -9.71 -7.08 -0.71
C CYS A 38 -9.18 -7.79 -1.97
N PRO A 39 -9.00 -7.08 -3.10
CA PRO A 39 -8.49 -7.71 -4.33
C PRO A 39 -7.02 -8.11 -4.24
N PHE A 40 -6.26 -7.47 -3.36
CA PHE A 40 -4.81 -7.70 -3.28
C PHE A 40 -4.43 -8.97 -2.49
N HIS A 41 -5.39 -9.55 -1.79
CA HIS A 41 -5.21 -10.78 -1.01
C HIS A 41 -6.39 -11.74 -1.16
N GLU A 42 -7.26 -11.48 -2.13
CA GLU A 42 -8.41 -12.32 -2.51
C GLU A 42 -9.19 -12.88 -1.30
N SER A 43 -9.52 -11.98 -0.37
CA SER A 43 -10.20 -12.32 0.88
C SER A 43 -10.93 -11.11 1.45
N PRO A 44 -11.82 -11.27 2.45
CA PRO A 44 -12.40 -10.14 3.16
C PRO A 44 -11.31 -9.21 3.73
N CYS A 45 -11.57 -7.90 3.67
CA CYS A 45 -10.68 -6.90 4.21
C CYS A 45 -10.50 -7.09 5.72
N TYR A 46 -9.25 -7.23 6.15
CA TYR A 46 -8.92 -7.45 7.56
C TYR A 46 -8.85 -6.16 8.39
N LYS A 47 -8.68 -4.99 7.72
CA LYS A 47 -8.45 -3.71 8.40
C LYS A 47 -9.70 -3.31 9.16
N GLN A 48 -9.59 -3.12 10.47
CA GLN A 48 -10.68 -2.74 11.36
C GLN A 48 -10.52 -1.31 11.88
N SER A 49 -11.62 -0.71 12.33
CA SER A 49 -11.62 0.56 13.07
C SER A 49 -12.65 0.48 14.19
N ARG A 50 -12.36 1.09 15.35
CA ARG A 50 -13.29 1.13 16.49
C ARG A 50 -14.50 2.04 16.26
N LEU A 51 -14.52 2.80 15.17
CA LEU A 51 -15.52 3.83 14.86
C LEU A 51 -16.61 3.36 13.88
N ILE A 52 -16.50 2.12 13.39
CA ILE A 52 -17.43 1.47 12.46
C ILE A 52 -17.53 -0.01 12.81
N ASP A 53 -18.64 -0.64 12.42
CA ASP A 53 -18.97 -2.05 12.68
C ASP A 53 -18.67 -2.97 11.48
N TYR A 54 -18.04 -2.45 10.44
CA TYR A 54 -17.58 -3.18 9.26
C TYR A 54 -16.12 -2.83 8.93
N PRO A 55 -15.43 -3.62 8.07
CA PRO A 55 -14.02 -3.38 7.77
C PRO A 55 -13.73 -1.96 7.25
N PHE A 56 -12.66 -1.37 7.78
CA PHE A 56 -12.15 -0.06 7.40
C PHE A 56 -11.32 -0.14 6.11
N GLY A 57 -12.00 -0.25 4.98
CA GLY A 57 -11.44 -0.55 3.66
C GLY A 57 -10.61 0.56 2.98
N VAL A 58 -10.07 1.55 3.69
CA VAL A 58 -9.22 2.57 3.06
C VAL A 58 -7.83 2.00 2.79
N CYS A 59 -7.52 1.77 1.51
CA CYS A 59 -6.26 1.21 1.05
C CYS A 59 -5.23 2.31 0.74
N THR A 60 -5.69 3.42 0.15
CA THR A 60 -4.87 4.58 -0.23
C THR A 60 -5.61 5.86 0.14
N ALA A 61 -4.87 6.88 0.57
CA ALA A 61 -5.39 8.23 0.75
C ALA A 61 -4.65 9.23 -0.15
N HIS A 62 -5.40 10.15 -0.72
CA HIS A 62 -4.84 11.34 -1.35
C HIS A 62 -4.49 12.36 -0.27
N VAL A 63 -3.27 12.86 -0.30
CA VAL A 63 -2.78 13.90 0.62
C VAL A 63 -1.91 14.85 -0.19
N ASP A 64 -2.38 16.09 -0.31
CA ASP A 64 -1.59 17.22 -0.82
C ASP A 64 -1.00 16.95 -2.23
N GLY A 65 -1.75 16.25 -3.09
CA GLY A 65 -1.34 15.89 -4.45
C GLY A 65 -0.66 14.52 -4.58
N GLN A 66 -0.47 13.79 -3.48
CA GLN A 66 0.18 12.48 -3.45
C GLN A 66 -0.79 11.37 -3.05
N GLU A 67 -0.65 10.21 -3.69
CA GLU A 67 -1.34 8.98 -3.30
C GLU A 67 -0.46 8.20 -2.31
N ILE A 68 -0.97 7.98 -1.11
CA ILE A 68 -0.24 7.33 -0.02
C ILE A 68 -0.93 6.04 0.34
N ALA A 69 -0.24 4.91 0.15
CA ALA A 69 -0.72 3.62 0.60
C ALA A 69 -0.82 3.59 2.13
N LEU A 70 -1.99 3.21 2.65
CA LEU A 70 -2.30 3.09 4.08
C LEU A 70 -2.58 1.63 4.49
N CYS A 71 -2.37 0.68 3.58
CA CYS A 71 -2.60 -0.74 3.79
C CYS A 71 -1.45 -1.54 3.15
N PRO A 72 -0.69 -2.34 3.91
CA PRO A 72 0.43 -3.11 3.37
C PRO A 72 0.04 -4.07 2.25
N ARG A 73 -1.16 -4.66 2.34
CA ARG A 73 -1.70 -5.53 1.27
C ARG A 73 -1.78 -4.82 -0.08
N ARG A 74 -1.83 -3.47 -0.14
CA ARG A 74 -1.81 -2.73 -1.41
C ARG A 74 -0.57 -3.03 -2.25
N PHE A 75 0.57 -3.36 -1.64
CA PHE A 75 1.81 -3.71 -2.35
C PHE A 75 1.76 -5.10 -3.00
N LEU A 76 0.83 -5.96 -2.61
CA LEU A 76 0.65 -7.29 -3.20
C LEU A 76 -0.05 -7.26 -4.57
N GLU A 77 -0.42 -6.07 -5.07
CA GLU A 77 -1.06 -5.94 -6.38
C GLU A 77 -0.24 -6.61 -7.48
N LYS A 78 -0.79 -7.72 -7.99
CA LYS A 78 -0.21 -8.52 -9.07
C LYS A 78 1.25 -8.92 -8.82
N ASN A 79 1.66 -9.04 -7.55
CA ASN A 79 3.04 -9.36 -7.16
C ASN A 79 4.13 -8.45 -7.77
N LYS A 80 3.76 -7.24 -8.24
CA LYS A 80 4.69 -6.33 -8.92
C LYS A 80 5.91 -6.02 -8.07
N VAL A 81 5.67 -5.79 -6.77
CA VAL A 81 6.72 -5.47 -5.82
C VAL A 81 7.78 -6.56 -5.73
N PHE A 82 7.38 -7.84 -5.80
CA PHE A 82 8.30 -8.96 -5.73
C PHE A 82 9.11 -9.08 -7.02
N HIS A 83 8.47 -8.88 -8.17
CA HIS A 83 9.16 -8.85 -9.45
C HIS A 83 10.22 -7.74 -9.51
N ASP A 84 9.88 -6.52 -9.07
CA ASP A 84 10.80 -5.38 -9.06
C ASP A 84 11.99 -5.63 -8.12
N ILE A 85 11.75 -6.21 -6.94
CA ILE A 85 12.83 -6.60 -6.01
C ILE A 85 13.71 -7.67 -6.65
N ALA A 86 13.13 -8.71 -7.24
CA ALA A 86 13.89 -9.81 -7.85
C ALA A 86 14.82 -9.30 -8.96
N LEU A 87 14.29 -8.47 -9.87
CA LEU A 87 15.11 -7.85 -10.92
C LEU A 87 16.19 -6.94 -10.35
N SER A 88 15.87 -6.11 -9.37
CA SER A 88 16.85 -5.20 -8.78
C SER A 88 17.93 -5.91 -7.95
N ARG A 89 17.59 -7.03 -7.30
CA ARG A 89 18.45 -7.68 -6.31
C ARG A 89 19.21 -8.89 -6.85
N PHE A 90 18.58 -9.64 -7.74
CA PHE A 90 19.14 -10.86 -8.32
C PHE A 90 19.42 -10.71 -9.82
N GLY A 91 18.94 -9.63 -10.46
CA GLY A 91 19.05 -9.44 -11.91
C GLY A 91 18.08 -10.29 -12.72
N THR A 92 17.25 -11.11 -12.07
CA THR A 92 16.29 -12.02 -12.69
C THR A 92 15.14 -12.35 -11.74
N SER A 93 14.00 -12.75 -12.30
CA SER A 93 12.88 -13.36 -11.57
C SER A 93 12.89 -14.89 -11.64
N ASP A 94 13.83 -15.49 -12.36
CA ASP A 94 13.92 -16.94 -12.53
C ASP A 94 14.52 -17.61 -11.30
N ASN A 95 13.97 -18.78 -10.92
CA ASN A 95 14.40 -19.54 -9.74
C ASN A 95 14.36 -18.70 -8.45
N VAL A 96 13.32 -17.87 -8.34
CA VAL A 96 13.04 -17.05 -7.17
C VAL A 96 11.77 -17.54 -6.49
N LEU A 97 11.84 -17.75 -5.18
CA LEU A 97 10.69 -18.10 -4.34
C LEU A 97 10.45 -17.01 -3.30
N VAL A 98 9.17 -16.77 -2.98
CA VAL A 98 8.75 -15.83 -1.94
C VAL A 98 8.02 -16.61 -0.85
N PHE A 99 8.48 -16.46 0.39
CA PHE A 99 7.89 -17.02 1.58
C PHE A 99 7.27 -15.91 2.42
N SER A 100 6.03 -16.06 2.84
CA SER A 100 5.34 -15.12 3.75
C SER A 100 5.55 -15.50 5.22
N GLU A 101 5.59 -14.52 6.12
CA GLU A 101 5.59 -14.68 7.58
C GLU A 101 6.73 -15.58 8.10
N VAL A 102 7.97 -15.25 7.71
CA VAL A 102 9.14 -16.04 8.11
C VAL A 102 9.66 -15.58 9.46
N GLY A 103 9.51 -16.43 10.47
CA GLY A 103 10.03 -16.21 11.81
C GLY A 103 11.48 -16.66 11.96
N LEU A 104 12.32 -15.77 12.49
CA LEU A 104 13.67 -16.09 12.96
C LEU A 104 13.72 -16.12 14.49
N PRO A 105 14.07 -17.27 15.10
CA PRO A 105 14.20 -17.38 16.55
C PRO A 105 15.12 -16.30 17.12
N GLY A 106 14.61 -15.54 18.09
CA GLY A 106 15.37 -14.49 18.80
C GLY A 106 15.53 -13.16 18.06
N ILE A 107 15.04 -13.01 16.82
CA ILE A 107 15.17 -11.78 16.02
C ILE A 107 13.80 -11.16 15.74
N GLY A 108 12.79 -11.97 15.43
CA GLY A 108 11.45 -11.53 15.08
C GLY A 108 10.94 -12.20 13.81
N ASN A 109 9.84 -11.65 13.26
CA ASN A 109 9.23 -12.12 12.02
C ASN A 109 9.42 -11.08 10.93
N PHE A 110 9.64 -11.56 9.71
CA PHE A 110 9.60 -10.74 8.50
C PHE A 110 8.30 -10.96 7.75
N ASP A 111 7.74 -9.89 7.16
CA ASP A 111 6.56 -10.02 6.31
C ASP A 111 6.80 -11.04 5.18
N PHE A 112 7.94 -10.92 4.49
CA PHE A 112 8.34 -11.87 3.47
C PHE A 112 9.85 -12.12 3.45
N VAL A 113 10.25 -13.30 2.98
CA VAL A 113 11.63 -13.60 2.59
C VAL A 113 11.61 -14.11 1.16
N MET A 114 12.42 -13.50 0.32
CA MET A 114 12.60 -13.91 -1.07
C MET A 114 13.96 -14.57 -1.24
N VAL A 115 14.00 -15.69 -1.94
CA VAL A 115 15.16 -16.57 -2.06
C VAL A 115 15.44 -16.86 -3.53
N GLN A 116 16.67 -16.62 -3.97
CA GLN A 116 17.20 -17.11 -5.24
C GLN A 116 17.86 -18.48 -5.02
N HIS A 117 17.54 -19.45 -5.85
CA HIS A 117 18.09 -20.80 -5.74
C HIS A 117 18.61 -21.32 -7.08
N LYS A 118 19.47 -22.34 -7.03
CA LYS A 118 19.90 -23.03 -8.25
C LYS A 118 18.71 -23.71 -8.93
N PRO A 119 18.68 -23.77 -10.28
CA PRO A 119 17.64 -24.47 -11.01
C PRO A 119 17.44 -25.89 -10.50
N LEU A 120 16.19 -26.26 -10.20
CA LEU A 120 15.79 -27.59 -9.71
C LEU A 120 16.58 -28.07 -8.47
N SER A 121 16.99 -27.15 -7.59
CA SER A 121 17.79 -27.44 -6.40
C SER A 121 17.27 -26.68 -5.19
N THR A 122 17.49 -27.26 -4.00
CA THR A 122 17.25 -26.60 -2.70
C THR A 122 18.42 -25.70 -2.27
N HIS A 123 19.47 -25.62 -3.08
CA HIS A 123 20.63 -24.78 -2.79
C HIS A 123 20.31 -23.30 -3.01
N VAL A 124 20.25 -22.56 -1.91
CA VAL A 124 20.07 -21.10 -1.89
C VAL A 124 21.35 -20.40 -2.32
N GLU A 125 21.25 -19.52 -3.31
CA GLU A 125 22.36 -18.69 -3.76
C GLU A 125 22.36 -17.33 -3.06
N ASP A 126 21.19 -16.73 -2.89
CA ASP A 126 21.02 -15.45 -2.22
C ASP A 126 19.59 -15.28 -1.66
N PHE A 127 19.40 -14.34 -0.75
CA PHE A 127 18.09 -14.02 -0.18
C PHE A 127 17.96 -12.56 0.21
N VAL A 128 16.71 -12.09 0.33
CA VAL A 128 16.36 -10.77 0.83
C VAL A 128 15.14 -10.86 1.75
N ALA A 129 15.23 -10.22 2.93
CA ALA A 129 14.09 -10.05 3.80
C ALA A 129 13.36 -8.75 3.45
N ILE A 130 12.04 -8.82 3.37
CA ILE A 130 11.17 -7.76 2.86
C ILE A 130 10.16 -7.41 3.94
N GLU A 131 10.10 -6.13 4.31
CA GLU A 131 9.15 -5.58 5.27
C GLU A 131 8.35 -4.45 4.62
N PHE A 132 7.03 -4.56 4.63
CA PHE A 132 6.17 -3.53 4.07
C PHE A 132 5.90 -2.46 5.13
N GLN A 133 6.22 -1.21 4.77
CA GLN A 133 5.87 -0.04 5.56
C GLN A 133 4.88 0.83 4.78
N THR A 134 3.88 1.37 5.47
CA THR A 134 2.84 2.21 4.87
C THR A 134 2.66 3.50 5.66
N GLY A 135 1.98 4.47 5.05
CA GLY A 135 1.59 5.69 5.74
C GLY A 135 0.69 5.37 6.93
N GLN A 136 1.05 5.90 8.11
CA GLN A 136 0.20 5.84 9.29
C GLN A 136 -0.55 7.16 9.44
N THR A 137 -1.82 7.12 9.78
CA THR A 137 -2.63 8.33 9.90
C THR A 137 -2.67 8.85 11.33
N THR A 138 -2.60 10.17 11.50
CA THR A 138 -3.01 10.85 12.73
C THR A 138 -4.43 11.37 12.56
N SER A 139 -5.16 11.53 13.66
CA SER A 139 -6.58 11.91 13.62
C SER A 139 -7.43 10.98 12.73
N THR A 140 -7.18 9.66 12.81
CA THR A 140 -7.80 8.62 11.97
C THR A 140 -9.33 8.71 11.92
N GLY A 141 -9.99 9.24 12.95
CA GLY A 141 -11.44 9.48 12.92
C GLY A 141 -11.91 10.33 11.74
N GLN A 142 -11.14 11.34 11.32
CA GLN A 142 -11.49 12.17 10.17
C GLN A 142 -11.38 11.42 8.83
N LEU A 143 -10.42 10.49 8.72
CA LEU A 143 -10.35 9.60 7.57
C LEU A 143 -11.51 8.59 7.56
N VAL A 144 -11.92 8.11 8.73
CA VAL A 144 -13.09 7.24 8.87
C VAL A 144 -14.38 7.98 8.48
N GLU A 145 -14.52 9.26 8.83
CA GLU A 145 -15.67 10.06 8.36
C GLU A 145 -15.70 10.18 6.84
N GLY A 146 -14.56 10.45 6.18
CA GLY A 146 -14.52 10.46 4.72
C GLY A 146 -14.82 9.12 4.08
N PHE A 147 -14.40 8.03 4.71
CA PHE A 147 -14.77 6.68 4.32
C PHE A 147 -16.28 6.45 4.48
N LYS A 148 -16.88 6.84 5.61
CA LYS A 148 -18.33 6.72 5.85
C LYS A 148 -19.16 7.53 4.86
N THR A 149 -18.74 8.77 4.55
CA THR A 149 -19.38 9.59 3.51
C THR A 149 -19.44 8.84 2.18
N PHE A 150 -18.30 8.30 1.73
CA PHE A 150 -18.27 7.51 0.50
C PHE A 150 -19.12 6.24 0.59
N MET A 151 -19.06 5.51 1.70
CA MET A 151 -19.81 4.25 1.85
C MET A 151 -21.32 4.45 1.86
N LYS A 152 -21.79 5.60 2.36
CA LYS A 152 -23.21 5.98 2.39
C LYS A 152 -23.72 6.40 1.01
N ASP A 153 -23.03 7.35 0.39
CA ASP A 153 -23.56 8.05 -0.78
C ASP A 153 -22.94 7.56 -2.11
N ARG A 154 -21.97 6.63 -2.05
CA ARG A 154 -21.11 6.17 -3.18
C ARG A 154 -20.46 7.30 -3.96
N CYS A 155 -20.40 8.47 -3.33
CA CYS A 155 -19.94 9.71 -3.91
C CYS A 155 -19.05 10.39 -2.89
N LEU A 156 -17.83 10.69 -3.30
CA LEU A 156 -16.93 11.55 -2.58
C LEU A 156 -16.24 12.43 -3.61
N GLN A 157 -16.35 13.75 -3.45
CA GLN A 157 -15.73 14.67 -4.41
C GLN A 157 -14.21 14.66 -4.24
N GLU A 158 -13.48 14.33 -5.31
CA GLU A 158 -12.03 14.56 -5.37
C GLU A 158 -11.76 16.05 -5.08
N GLY A 159 -10.82 16.33 -4.18
CA GLY A 159 -10.60 17.68 -3.66
C GLY A 159 -11.22 17.96 -2.29
N SER A 160 -12.04 17.04 -1.77
CA SER A 160 -12.50 17.09 -0.36
C SER A 160 -11.30 17.11 0.59
N SER A 161 -11.46 17.75 1.75
CA SER A 161 -10.40 17.88 2.74
C SER A 161 -10.89 17.47 4.11
N TYR A 162 -10.51 16.25 4.52
CA TYR A 162 -10.69 15.72 5.85
C TYR A 162 -9.45 16.00 6.70
N HIS A 163 -9.65 16.34 7.98
CA HIS A 163 -8.56 16.77 8.86
C HIS A 163 -7.78 15.59 9.46
N PHE A 164 -7.13 14.80 8.61
CA PHE A 164 -6.18 13.76 9.03
C PHE A 164 -4.74 14.14 8.63
N GLY A 165 -3.78 13.69 9.41
CA GLY A 165 -2.35 13.80 9.10
C GLY A 165 -1.77 12.47 8.67
N ILE A 166 -0.58 12.50 8.07
CA ILE A 166 0.23 11.32 7.80
C ILE A 166 1.48 11.40 8.66
N ASN A 167 1.67 10.39 9.50
CA ASN A 167 2.91 10.19 10.20
C ASN A 167 3.86 9.36 9.34
N TYR A 168 4.78 10.10 8.72
CA TYR A 168 5.99 9.53 8.16
C TYR A 168 7.03 9.45 9.28
N SER A 169 7.04 8.37 10.06
CA SER A 169 8.24 8.01 10.83
C SER A 169 9.46 8.02 9.88
N PRO A 170 10.71 8.24 10.31
CA PRO A 170 11.88 7.99 9.45
C PRO A 170 11.88 6.57 8.84
N ALA A 171 11.22 5.61 9.51
CA ALA A 171 10.91 4.27 9.00
C ALA A 171 9.70 4.20 8.03
N ASN A 172 8.88 5.24 7.97
CA ASN A 172 7.68 5.41 7.14
C ASN A 172 7.76 6.64 6.20
N LEU A 173 8.95 7.23 5.97
CA LEU A 173 9.12 8.21 4.90
C LEU A 173 8.62 7.57 3.59
N PRO A 174 8.21 8.34 2.57
CA PRO A 174 8.01 7.84 1.21
C PRO A 174 9.35 7.41 0.57
N HIS A 175 10.26 6.90 1.39
CA HIS A 175 11.24 5.93 0.99
C HIS A 175 10.51 4.60 0.79
N PRO A 176 10.62 4.05 -0.40
CA PRO A 176 9.93 2.83 -0.77
C PRO A 176 10.50 1.63 -0.03
N LEU A 177 9.67 0.60 0.10
CA LEU A 177 9.97 -0.72 0.64
C LEU A 177 11.32 -0.86 1.34
N PHE A 178 11.27 -0.94 2.66
CA PHE A 178 12.45 -1.33 3.43
C PHE A 178 12.66 -2.85 3.28
N ALA A 179 13.46 -3.24 2.30
CA ALA A 179 14.11 -4.54 2.32
C ALA A 179 15.33 -4.46 3.26
N LYS A 180 15.37 -5.30 4.31
CA LYS A 180 16.56 -5.44 5.15
C LYS A 180 17.43 -6.54 4.56
N GLU A 181 18.62 -6.18 4.11
CA GLU A 181 19.60 -7.15 3.58
C GLU A 181 20.37 -7.86 4.71
N GLY A 182 20.56 -9.17 4.56
CA GLY A 182 21.42 -9.99 5.39
C GLY A 182 22.86 -10.16 4.87
N SER A 183 23.28 -9.39 3.85
CA SER A 183 24.66 -9.41 3.33
C SER A 183 25.46 -8.21 3.84
N LYS A 184 26.79 -8.31 3.93
CA LYS A 184 27.73 -7.40 4.63
C LYS A 184 27.80 -5.94 4.12
N LYS A 185 26.79 -5.42 3.41
CA LYS A 185 26.67 -4.01 3.02
C LYS A 185 25.19 -3.61 3.07
N CYS A 186 24.84 -2.65 3.93
CA CYS A 186 23.52 -2.03 3.93
C CYS A 186 23.37 -1.13 2.70
N PHE A 187 22.51 -1.48 1.74
CA PHE A 187 22.04 -0.55 0.70
C PHE A 187 20.52 -0.39 0.75
N SER A 188 20.05 0.83 1.04
CA SER A 188 18.65 1.22 0.89
C SER A 188 18.32 1.37 -0.60
N HIS A 189 17.44 0.54 -1.16
CA HIS A 189 17.00 0.71 -2.55
C HIS A 189 15.65 1.44 -2.63
N LYS A 190 15.55 2.39 -3.57
CA LYS A 190 14.34 3.18 -3.78
C LYS A 190 13.37 2.50 -4.79
N PHE A 191 12.48 1.59 -4.37
CA PHE A 191 11.32 1.08 -5.16
C PHE A 191 10.05 1.95 -5.19
N VAL A 192 10.02 3.05 -5.94
CA VAL A 192 8.78 3.85 -6.02
C VAL A 192 7.72 3.14 -6.87
N ALA A 193 6.78 2.45 -6.22
CA ALA A 193 5.57 1.97 -6.88
C ALA A 193 4.64 3.17 -7.17
N HIS A 194 4.74 3.75 -8.35
CA HIS A 194 3.76 4.74 -8.80
C HIS A 194 2.44 4.03 -9.13
N PRO A 195 1.30 4.48 -8.58
CA PRO A 195 0.00 3.97 -9.02
C PRO A 195 -0.16 4.27 -10.51
N THR A 196 -0.28 3.21 -11.30
CA THR A 196 -0.52 3.31 -12.74
C THR A 196 -1.78 4.15 -12.96
N ARG A 197 -1.64 5.31 -13.61
CA ARG A 197 -2.78 6.01 -14.21
C ARG A 197 -3.47 5.00 -15.11
N CYS A 198 -4.73 4.68 -14.79
CA CYS A 198 -5.58 3.90 -15.67
C CYS A 198 -5.71 4.69 -16.98
N ASN A 199 -5.08 4.20 -18.04
CA ASN A 199 -5.27 4.73 -19.38
C ASN A 199 -6.73 4.44 -19.78
N ARG A 200 -7.42 5.50 -20.21
CA ARG A 200 -8.70 5.39 -20.90
C ARG A 200 -8.52 4.48 -22.10
N VAL A 201 -9.34 3.43 -22.16
CA VAL A 201 -9.80 2.84 -23.42
C VAL A 201 -11.23 3.30 -23.59
#